data_AF-X1PLV6-F1
#
_entry.id   AF-X1PLV6-F1
#
_cell.length_a   1.000
_cell.length_b   1.000
_cell.length_c   1.000
_cell.angle_alpha   90.00
_cell.angle_beta   90.00
_cell.angle_gamma   90.00
#
_symmetry.space_group_name_H-M   'P 1'
#
loop_
_entity.id
_entity.type
_entity.pdbx_description
1 polymer ?
#
loop_
_entity_poly.entity_id
_entity_poly.type
_entity_poly.pdbx_seq_one_letter_code
_entity_poly.pdbx_strand_id
1 'polypeptide(L)' 'MQSVLLPLVIYLKTHCLGKCMGISYIDSTSLKACQIKREHFHKVLKGLAAKGQGSIG' A
#
# COMPACT_ATOMS: atom_id res chain seq x y z
N MET A 1 -29.48 1.32 -11.42
CA MET A 1 -28.59 0.27 -11.97
C MET A 1 -27.41 0.12 -11.01
N GLN A 2 -27.50 -0.79 -10.03
CA GLN A 2 -26.45 -1.08 -9.05
C GLN A 2 -26.13 -2.58 -8.96
N SER A 3 -26.59 -3.39 -9.92
CA SER A 3 -26.49 -4.87 -9.87
C SER A 3 -25.05 -5.40 -9.90
N VAL A 4 -24.09 -4.61 -10.40
CA VAL A 4 -22.69 -5.04 -10.57
C VAL A 4 -21.83 -4.70 -9.35
N LEU A 5 -22.25 -3.72 -8.55
CA LEU A 5 -21.42 -3.18 -7.49
C LEU A 5 -21.29 -4.16 -6.31
N LEU A 6 -22.39 -4.85 -5.97
CA LEU A 6 -22.41 -5.87 -4.94
C LEU A 6 -21.52 -7.10 -5.28
N PRO A 7 -21.66 -7.75 -6.45
CA PRO A 7 -20.78 -8.86 -6.82
C PRO A 7 -19.31 -8.43 -6.96
N LEU A 8 -19.04 -7.21 -7.44
CA LEU A 8 -17.69 -6.67 -7.51
C LEU A 8 -17.05 -6.51 -6.12
N VAL A 9 -17.78 -5.94 -5.16
CA VAL A 9 -17.28 -5.76 -3.78
C VAL A 9 -17.04 -7.11 -3.11
N ILE A 10 -17.93 -8.08 -3.30
CA ILE A 10 -17.76 -9.44 -2.78
C ILE A 10 -16.49 -10.07 -3.37
N TYR A 11 -16.33 -10.03 -4.69
CA TYR A 11 -15.14 -10.58 -5.35
C TYR A 11 -13.84 -9.96 -4.84
N LEU A 12 -13.80 -8.63 -4.72
CA LEU A 12 -12.63 -7.91 -4.19
C LEU A 12 -12.32 -8.33 -2.74
N LYS A 13 -13.35 -8.48 -1.91
CA LYS A 13 -13.22 -8.88 -0.50
C LYS A 13 -12.76 -10.32 -0.33
N THR A 14 -13.27 -11.25 -1.15
CA THR A 14 -13.02 -12.68 -0.98
C THR A 14 -11.81 -13.19 -1.74
N HIS A 15 -11.45 -12.56 -2.87
CA HIS A 15 -10.40 -13.06 -3.75
C HIS A 15 -9.22 -12.11 -3.97
N CYS A 16 -9.43 -10.79 -3.94
CA CYS A 16 -8.37 -9.82 -4.28
C CYS A 16 -7.69 -9.19 -3.06
N LEU A 17 -8.35 -9.13 -1.92
CA LEU A 17 -7.78 -8.59 -0.69
C LEU A 17 -6.86 -9.63 -0.02
N GLY A 18 -5.56 -9.35 -0.07
CA GLY A 18 -4.54 -10.15 0.61
C GLY A 18 -4.64 -10.07 2.13
N LYS A 19 -3.76 -10.82 2.81
CA LYS A 19 -3.70 -10.87 4.28
C LYS A 19 -3.31 -9.50 4.85
N CYS A 20 -4.26 -8.81 5.49
CA CYS A 20 -3.98 -7.53 6.16
C CYS A 20 -3.21 -7.77 7.47
N MET A 21 -2.11 -7.03 7.67
CA MET A 21 -1.25 -7.13 8.85
C MET A 21 -1.74 -6.27 10.04
N GLY A 22 -3.03 -5.89 10.07
CA GLY A 22 -3.63 -5.02 11.10
C GLY A 22 -3.60 -3.52 10.77
N ILE A 23 -3.01 -3.13 9.65
CA ILE A 23 -3.00 -1.76 9.12
C ILE A 23 -3.32 -1.79 7.63
N SER A 24 -4.21 -0.90 7.19
CA SER A 24 -4.61 -0.74 5.79
C SER A 24 -4.67 0.74 5.46
N TYR A 25 -3.86 1.18 4.50
CA TYR A 25 -3.87 2.55 4.00
C TYR A 25 -4.70 2.62 2.72
N ILE A 26 -5.71 3.49 2.72
CA ILE A 26 -6.52 3.82 1.55
C ILE A 26 -6.25 5.28 1.25
N ASP A 27 -5.18 5.56 0.52
CA ASP A 27 -4.91 6.92 0.05
C ASP A 27 -3.96 6.93 -1.15
N SER A 28 -4.09 7.94 -1.99
CA SER A 28 -3.11 8.32 -3.01
C SER A 28 -1.86 8.97 -2.41
N THR A 29 -1.92 9.33 -1.13
CA THR A 29 -0.83 10.00 -0.42
C THR A 29 0.31 9.03 -0.11
N SER A 30 1.52 9.40 -0.53
CA SER A 30 2.72 8.62 -0.26
C SER A 30 3.10 8.67 1.22
N LEU A 31 3.36 7.50 1.80
CA LEU A 31 3.85 7.37 3.17
C LEU A 31 5.37 7.58 3.21
N LYS A 32 5.82 8.59 3.97
CA LYS A 32 7.25 8.83 4.21
C LYS A 32 7.79 7.87 5.27
N ALA A 33 8.29 6.71 4.83
CA ALA A 33 8.92 5.72 5.70
C ALA A 33 10.22 6.23 6.35
N CYS A 34 11.13 6.79 5.55
CA CYS A 34 12.37 7.41 6.02
C CYS A 34 12.92 8.41 5.00
N GLN A 35 13.99 9.14 5.34
CA GLN A 35 14.73 9.91 4.37
C GLN A 35 15.47 8.99 3.40
N ILE A 36 15.54 9.38 2.11
CA ILE A 36 16.14 8.58 1.04
C ILE A 36 17.58 8.12 1.36
N LYS A 37 18.37 9.00 2.01
CA LYS A 37 19.76 8.71 2.40
C LYS A 37 19.89 7.61 3.47
N ARG A 38 18.80 7.26 4.15
CA ARG A 38 18.77 6.27 5.24
C ARG A 38 18.12 4.95 4.82
N GLU A 39 17.71 4.81 3.55
CA GLU A 39 16.93 3.65 3.09
C GLU A 39 17.64 2.31 3.34
N HIS A 40 18.95 2.25 3.07
CA HIS A 40 19.74 1.02 3.26
C HIS A 40 19.88 0.59 4.73
N PHE A 41 19.76 1.53 5.68
CA PHE A 41 19.84 1.25 7.11
C PHE A 41 18.48 0.98 7.74
N HIS A 42 17.37 1.25 7.04
CA HIS A 42 16.03 1.09 7.56
C HIS A 42 15.60 -0.39 7.50
N LYS A 43 15.51 -1.05 8.66
CA LYS A 43 15.19 -2.48 8.76
C LYS A 43 13.71 -2.77 8.98
N VAL A 44 12.96 -1.84 9.59
CA VAL A 44 11.57 -2.06 10.03
C VAL A 44 10.63 -2.30 8.85
N LEU A 45 10.76 -1.53 7.77
CA LEU A 45 9.92 -1.67 6.56
C LEU A 45 10.67 -2.32 5.38
N LYS A 46 11.74 -3.08 5.65
CA LYS A 46 12.54 -3.71 4.58
C LYS A 46 11.66 -4.70 3.80
N GLY A 47 11.54 -4.50 2.48
CA GLY A 47 10.70 -5.32 1.60
C GLY A 47 9.21 -4.93 1.59
N LEU A 48 8.79 -3.98 2.43
CA LEU A 48 7.43 -3.43 2.44
C LEU A 48 7.39 -2.01 1.82
N ALA A 49 8.37 -1.16 2.16
CA ALA A 49 8.48 0.18 1.61
C ALA A 49 9.32 0.19 0.33
N ALA A 50 8.91 1.00 -0.64
CA ALA A 50 9.62 1.22 -1.90
C ALA A 50 9.95 2.72 -2.09
N LYS A 51 10.95 3.00 -2.91
CA LYS A 51 11.33 4.37 -3.28
C LYS A 51 10.27 4.96 -4.23
N GLY A 52 9.62 6.03 -3.79
CA GLY A 52 8.69 6.81 -4.63
C GLY A 52 9.45 7.78 -5.54
N GLN A 53 8.81 8.28 -6.59
CA GLN A 53 9.40 9.26 -7.51
C GLN A 53 9.36 10.68 -6.91
N GLY A 54 10.51 11.32 -6.75
CA GLY A 54 10.64 12.69 -6.25
C GLY A 54 11.82 13.45 -6.84
N SER A 55 11.95 14.73 -6.50
CA SER A 55 13.07 15.58 -6.97
C SER A 55 14.45 15.08 -6.55
N ILE A 56 14.53 14.20 -5.54
CA ILE A 56 15.75 13.59 -5.03
C ILE A 56 15.82 12.08 -5.37
N GLY A 57 14.86 11.58 -6.15
CA GLY A 57 14.69 10.16 -6.48
C GLY A 57 13.34 9.65 -6.02
#